data_AF-H0TMA3-F1
#
_entry.id   AF-H0TMA3-F1
#
_cell.length_a   1.000
_cell.length_b   1.000
_cell.length_c   1.000
_cell.angle_alpha   90.00
_cell.angle_beta   90.00
_cell.angle_gamma   90.00
#
_symmetry.space_group_name_H-M   'P 1'
#
loop_
_entity.id
_entity.type
_entity.pdbx_description
1 polymer ?
#
loop_
_entity_poly.entity_id
_entity_poly.type
_entity_poly.pdbx_seq_one_letter_code
_entity_poly.pdbx_strand_id
1 'polypeptide(L)'
;MATKNNVVTVACKLPNGLLLRNFKMVDDNEVTPTGYRAIKRAEQVGETVQIHGAAVPKGETREYMIIGGYALTPNVDKDFFDEWMRQNKDHPAIKGGLIFANTRESMVTGQAKEQKAVLSGLEPLNPERSVQNGKTVYADGRVAAIAGKVGIGKADVR
;
A
#
# COMPACT_ATOMS: atom_id res chain seq x y z
N MET A 1 3.17 25.95 13.45
CA MET A 1 3.86 26.76 12.42
C MET A 1 3.65 26.04 11.09
N ALA A 2 2.63 26.42 10.31
CA ALA A 2 2.40 25.84 8.99
C ALA A 2 3.27 26.61 7.97
N THR A 3 4.36 25.99 7.54
CA THR A 3 5.31 26.58 6.60
C THR A 3 4.86 26.24 5.18
N LYS A 4 4.70 27.27 4.32
CA LYS A 4 4.56 27.24 2.85
C LYS A 4 4.23 25.87 2.21
N ASN A 5 3.02 25.70 1.67
CA ASN A 5 2.49 24.58 0.86
C ASN A 5 3.55 23.63 0.25
N ASN A 6 4.16 22.81 1.09
CA ASN A 6 5.15 21.82 0.69
C ASN A 6 4.39 20.51 0.60
N VAL A 7 3.68 20.34 -0.51
CA VAL A 7 2.84 19.17 -0.74
C VAL A 7 3.51 18.19 -1.69
N VAL A 8 3.17 16.92 -1.53
CA VAL A 8 3.59 15.83 -2.41
C VAL A 8 2.36 15.11 -2.96
N THR A 9 2.57 14.47 -4.10
CA THR A 9 1.65 13.43 -4.57
C THR A 9 2.18 12.09 -4.11
N VAL A 10 1.37 11.37 -3.33
CA VAL A 10 1.68 10.02 -2.85
C VAL A 10 1.10 9.01 -3.82
N ALA A 11 1.89 8.04 -4.23
CA ALA A 11 1.48 6.87 -5.01
C ALA A 11 1.39 5.66 -4.09
N CYS A 12 0.28 4.91 -4.14
CA CYS A 12 0.08 3.69 -3.34
C CYS A 12 -0.52 2.56 -4.18
N LYS A 13 0.11 1.39 -4.12
CA LYS A 13 -0.29 0.17 -4.86
C LYS A 13 -1.15 -0.79 -4.06
N LEU A 14 -1.36 -0.51 -2.77
CA LEU A 14 -2.19 -1.37 -1.93
C LEU A 14 -3.67 -1.24 -2.34
N PRO A 15 -4.44 -2.34 -2.38
CA PRO A 15 -5.84 -2.31 -2.83
C PRO A 15 -6.71 -1.28 -2.09
N ASN A 16 -6.61 -1.23 -0.77
CA ASN A 16 -7.46 -0.38 0.07
C ASN A 16 -6.78 0.95 0.47
N GLY A 17 -5.56 1.19 0.02
CA GLY A 17 -4.78 2.35 0.46
C GLY A 17 -4.32 2.22 1.90
N LEU A 18 -4.05 3.35 2.57
CA LEU A 18 -3.59 3.39 3.96
C LEU A 18 -4.14 4.63 4.68
N LEU A 19 -4.34 4.49 5.99
CA LEU A 19 -4.58 5.63 6.90
C LEU A 19 -3.28 5.93 7.65
N LEU A 20 -2.63 7.03 7.29
CA LEU A 20 -1.35 7.42 7.86
C LEU A 20 -1.56 8.22 9.13
N ARG A 21 -0.73 7.94 10.14
CA ARG A 21 -0.71 8.63 11.43
C ARG A 21 0.73 8.73 11.89
N ASN A 22 1.09 9.89 12.45
CA ASN A 22 2.39 10.10 13.07
C ASN A 22 2.25 10.10 14.59
N PHE A 23 3.28 9.62 15.28
CA PHE A 23 3.30 9.53 16.73
C PHE A 23 4.53 10.23 17.30
N LYS A 24 4.39 10.84 18.48
CA LYS A 24 5.49 11.28 19.32
C LYS A 24 5.54 10.39 20.56
N MET A 25 6.75 10.09 21.04
CA MET A 25 6.91 9.43 22.33
C MET A 25 6.81 10.49 23.44
N VAL A 26 5.82 10.36 24.31
CA VAL A 26 5.65 11.19 25.50
C VAL A 26 5.93 10.37 26.74
N ASP A 27 6.57 11.00 27.74
CA ASP A 27 6.73 10.38 29.04
C ASP A 27 5.38 10.33 29.76
N ASP A 28 5.04 9.18 30.29
CA ASP A 28 3.77 8.93 30.99
C ASP A 28 4.01 8.01 32.19
N ASN A 29 3.10 8.03 33.15
CA ASN A 29 3.20 7.23 34.37
C ASN A 29 2.06 6.22 34.42
N GLU A 30 2.41 4.94 34.29
CA GLU A 30 1.47 3.83 34.48
C GLU A 30 1.30 3.55 35.98
N VAL A 31 0.05 3.49 36.45
CA VAL A 31 -0.26 3.12 37.83
C VAL A 31 -0.09 1.62 37.99
N THR A 32 0.80 1.23 38.89
CA THR A 32 1.01 -0.16 39.31
C THR A 32 0.54 -0.35 40.75
N PRO A 33 0.25 -1.58 41.21
CA PRO A 33 -0.15 -1.83 42.60
C PRO A 33 0.86 -1.35 43.66
N THR A 34 2.12 -1.12 43.27
CA THR A 34 3.23 -0.75 44.17
C THR A 34 3.74 0.68 43.92
N GLY A 35 3.09 1.47 43.06
CA GLY A 35 3.49 2.85 42.74
C GLY A 35 3.34 3.19 41.26
N TYR A 36 4.19 4.09 40.74
CA TYR A 36 4.16 4.50 39.34
C TYR A 36 5.34 3.90 38.57
N ARG A 37 5.09 3.47 37.34
CA ARG A 37 6.15 3.11 36.38
C ARG A 37 6.18 4.15 35.26
N ALA A 38 7.31 4.83 35.12
CA ALA A 38 7.56 5.70 33.97
C ALA A 38 7.62 4.85 32.70
N ILE A 39 6.75 5.17 31.75
CA ILE A 39 6.68 4.55 30.43
C ILE A 39 6.77 5.63 29.34
N LYS A 40 7.23 5.24 28.16
CA LYS A 40 7.10 6.09 26.97
C LYS A 40 5.85 5.66 26.21
N ARG A 41 4.82 6.49 26.23
CA ARG A 41 3.59 6.27 25.46
C ARG A 41 3.72 6.94 24.10
N ALA A 42 3.35 6.21 23.05
CA ALA A 42 3.17 6.81 21.74
C ALA A 42 1.83 7.59 21.72
N GLU A 43 1.91 8.88 21.49
CA GLU A 43 0.75 9.77 21.34
C GLU A 43 0.64 10.23 19.89
N GLN A 44 -0.55 10.10 19.30
CA GLN A 44 -0.78 10.55 17.93
C GLN A 44 -0.60 12.07 17.85
N VAL A 45 0.09 12.51 16.79
CA VAL A 45 0.29 13.93 16.49
C VAL A 45 -0.45 14.26 15.21
N GLY A 46 -1.31 15.27 15.28
CA GLY A 46 -2.06 15.76 14.14
C GLY A 46 -3.15 14.80 13.67
N GLU A 47 -3.60 15.04 12.44
CA GLU A 47 -4.73 14.33 11.84
C GLU A 47 -4.30 13.02 11.18
N THR A 48 -5.30 12.18 10.90
CA THR A 48 -5.12 10.96 10.10
C THR A 48 -5.26 11.34 8.63
N VAL A 49 -4.27 11.02 7.80
CA VAL A 49 -4.32 11.29 6.36
C VAL A 49 -4.64 10.01 5.60
N GLN A 50 -5.67 10.04 4.76
CA GLN A 50 -6.05 8.92 3.90
C GLN A 50 -5.25 8.95 2.59
N ILE A 51 -4.60 7.82 2.29
CA ILE A 51 -3.96 7.55 1.00
C ILE A 51 -4.85 6.58 0.23
N HIS A 52 -5.09 6.89 -1.04
CA HIS A 52 -5.96 6.14 -1.91
C HIS A 52 -5.39 4.74 -2.22
N GLY A 53 -6.28 3.80 -2.46
CA GLY A 53 -5.97 2.43 -2.83
C GLY A 53 -6.15 2.16 -4.31
N ALA A 54 -5.48 1.13 -4.83
CA ALA A 54 -5.55 0.77 -6.24
C ALA A 54 -6.83 0.00 -6.62
N ALA A 55 -7.57 -0.52 -5.65
CA ALA A 55 -8.81 -1.25 -5.88
C ALA A 55 -10.01 -0.32 -5.82
N VAL A 56 -10.97 -0.58 -6.71
CA VAL A 56 -12.27 0.08 -6.68
C VAL A 56 -13.36 -0.99 -6.67
N PRO A 57 -14.47 -0.76 -5.94
CA PRO A 57 -15.61 -1.66 -5.98
C PRO A 57 -16.11 -1.88 -7.41
N LYS A 58 -16.64 -3.07 -7.66
CA LYS A 58 -17.12 -3.44 -8.99
C LYS A 58 -18.35 -2.59 -9.35
N GLY A 59 -18.26 -1.87 -10.47
CA GLY A 59 -19.35 -1.03 -10.97
C GLY A 59 -19.26 0.44 -10.55
N GLU A 60 -18.27 0.80 -9.73
CA GLU A 60 -18.03 2.19 -9.34
C GLU A 60 -16.97 2.85 -10.22
N THR A 61 -17.11 4.16 -10.43
CA THR A 61 -16.12 4.97 -11.13
C THR A 61 -15.05 5.44 -10.16
N ARG A 62 -13.81 5.52 -10.63
CA ARG A 62 -12.70 6.01 -9.81
C ARG A 62 -12.71 7.53 -9.76
N GLU A 63 -12.63 8.10 -8.55
CA GLU A 63 -12.53 9.55 -8.36
C GLU A 63 -11.09 10.07 -8.51
N TYR A 64 -10.10 9.18 -8.51
CA TYR A 64 -8.69 9.50 -8.53
C TYR A 64 -7.92 8.70 -9.58
N MET A 65 -6.73 9.18 -9.92
CA MET A 65 -5.89 8.59 -10.96
C MET A 65 -5.18 7.33 -10.46
N ILE A 66 -5.17 6.29 -11.29
CA ILE A 66 -4.37 5.08 -11.07
C ILE A 66 -3.41 4.89 -12.25
N ILE A 67 -2.12 4.90 -11.97
CA ILE A 67 -1.05 4.75 -12.97
C ILE A 67 -0.17 3.56 -12.58
N GLY A 68 0.05 2.62 -13.50
CA GLY A 68 0.90 1.45 -13.23
C GLY A 68 0.46 0.60 -12.03
N GLY A 69 -0.83 0.66 -11.66
CA GLY A 69 -1.37 0.01 -10.47
C GLY A 69 -1.19 0.80 -9.17
N TYR A 70 -0.67 2.03 -9.21
CA TYR A 70 -0.60 2.93 -8.06
C TYR A 70 -1.71 3.97 -8.13
N ALA A 71 -2.54 4.05 -7.09
CA ALA A 71 -3.45 5.16 -6.89
C ALA A 71 -2.71 6.40 -6.39
N LEU A 72 -3.06 7.56 -6.95
CA LEU A 72 -2.43 8.83 -6.62
C LEU A 72 -3.29 9.62 -5.65
N THR A 73 -2.65 10.15 -4.61
CA THR A 73 -3.24 11.07 -3.63
C THR A 73 -2.43 12.37 -3.68
N PRO A 74 -2.94 13.41 -4.37
CA PRO A 74 -2.28 14.72 -4.41
C PRO A 74 -2.46 15.49 -3.10
N ASN A 75 -1.72 16.59 -2.95
CA ASN A 75 -1.86 17.56 -1.86
C ASN A 75 -1.62 17.01 -0.44
N VAL A 76 -0.78 15.98 -0.30
CA VAL A 76 -0.37 15.46 1.02
C VAL A 76 0.76 16.32 1.56
N ASP A 77 0.69 16.72 2.83
CA ASP A 77 1.77 17.47 3.49
C ASP A 77 3.08 16.67 3.48
N LYS A 78 4.14 17.27 2.95
CA LYS A 78 5.43 16.60 2.74
C LYS A 78 6.09 16.23 4.06
N ASP A 79 6.10 17.13 5.03
CA ASP A 79 6.79 16.93 6.30
C ASP A 79 6.10 15.81 7.10
N PHE A 80 4.77 15.79 7.06
CA PHE A 80 3.96 14.69 7.58
C PHE A 80 4.32 13.35 6.93
N PHE A 81 4.36 13.30 5.59
CA PHE A 81 4.62 12.05 4.87
C PHE A 81 6.06 11.55 5.07
N ASP A 82 7.05 12.45 5.05
CA ASP A 82 8.45 12.12 5.32
C ASP A 82 8.63 11.56 6.72
N GLU A 83 7.98 12.15 7.72
CA GLU A 83 7.99 11.63 9.09
C GLU A 83 7.30 10.27 9.19
N TRP A 84 6.18 10.07 8.49
CA TRP A 84 5.52 8.76 8.42
C TRP A 84 6.46 7.71 7.82
N MET A 85 7.12 8.03 6.70
CA MET A 85 8.10 7.15 6.04
C MET A 85 9.26 6.81 6.98
N ARG A 86 9.74 7.78 7.77
CA ARG A 86 10.80 7.59 8.76
C ARG A 86 10.37 6.66 9.90
N GLN A 87 9.17 6.88 10.47
CA GLN A 87 8.63 6.06 11.55
C GLN A 87 8.34 4.62 11.09
N ASN A 88 7.95 4.46 9.82
CA ASN A 88 7.48 3.19 9.26
C ASN A 88 8.47 2.56 8.29
N LYS A 89 9.76 2.93 8.31
CA LYS A 89 10.78 2.47 7.33
C LYS A 89 10.83 0.94 7.12
N ASP A 90 10.42 0.18 8.12
CA ASP A 90 10.41 -1.28 8.11
C ASP A 90 9.11 -1.89 7.60
N HIS A 91 8.10 -1.07 7.32
CA HIS A 91 6.79 -1.48 6.82
C HIS A 91 6.91 -2.13 5.43
N PRO A 92 6.26 -3.28 5.18
CA PRO A 92 6.36 -4.00 3.91
C PRO A 92 6.03 -3.16 2.68
N ALA A 93 5.07 -2.24 2.79
CA ALA A 93 4.72 -1.34 1.69
C ALA A 93 5.86 -0.39 1.30
N ILE A 94 6.66 0.07 2.25
CA ILE A 94 7.82 0.93 1.96
C ILE A 94 8.93 0.08 1.35
N LYS A 95 9.28 -1.04 2.00
CA LYS A 95 10.34 -1.95 1.53
C LYS A 95 10.06 -2.53 0.14
N GLY A 96 8.80 -2.82 -0.17
CA GLY A 96 8.36 -3.33 -1.46
C GLY A 96 8.16 -2.28 -2.54
N GLY A 97 8.41 -0.99 -2.26
CA GLY A 97 8.17 0.10 -3.22
C GLY A 97 6.69 0.25 -3.60
N LEU A 98 5.78 -0.14 -2.70
CA LEU A 98 4.33 -0.08 -2.90
C LEU A 98 3.76 1.28 -2.51
N ILE A 99 4.52 2.10 -1.78
CA ILE A 99 4.18 3.47 -1.45
C ILE A 99 5.40 4.38 -1.61
N PHE A 100 5.24 5.51 -2.28
CA PHE A 100 6.28 6.53 -2.46
C PHE A 100 5.64 7.87 -2.78
N ALA A 101 6.42 8.96 -2.74
CA ALA A 101 5.91 10.28 -3.06
C ALA A 101 6.96 11.17 -3.73
N ASN A 102 6.48 12.17 -4.47
CA ASN A 102 7.32 13.24 -5.01
C ASN A 102 6.54 14.56 -5.04
N THR A 103 7.25 15.69 -4.99
CA THR A 103 6.67 17.03 -5.13
C THR A 103 6.17 17.30 -6.55
N ARG A 104 6.73 16.62 -7.55
CA ARG A 104 6.33 16.72 -8.96
C ARG A 104 5.51 15.52 -9.38
N GLU A 105 4.25 15.73 -9.72
CA GLU A 105 3.34 14.67 -10.19
C GLU A 105 3.89 13.91 -11.42
N SER A 106 4.59 14.60 -12.33
CA SER A 106 5.22 13.96 -13.50
C SER A 106 6.26 12.90 -13.12
N MET A 107 6.99 13.11 -12.01
CA MET A 107 7.96 12.14 -11.50
C MET A 107 7.24 10.94 -10.87
N VAL A 108 6.15 11.19 -10.13
CA VAL A 108 5.33 10.13 -9.53
C VAL A 108 4.73 9.23 -10.61
N THR A 109 4.13 9.83 -11.63
CA THR A 109 3.51 9.10 -12.75
C THR A 109 4.55 8.35 -13.57
N GLY A 110 5.75 8.93 -13.80
CA GLY A 110 6.86 8.25 -14.45
C GLY A 110 7.31 7.00 -13.69
N GLN A 111 7.62 7.16 -12.41
CA GLN A 111 8.02 6.05 -11.53
C GLN A 111 6.93 4.97 -11.44
N ALA A 112 5.66 5.38 -11.32
CA ALA A 112 4.55 4.43 -11.28
C ALA A 112 4.42 3.59 -12.55
N LYS A 113 4.66 4.20 -13.73
CA LYS A 113 4.68 3.48 -15.02
C LYS A 113 5.84 2.49 -15.08
N GLU A 114 7.03 2.90 -14.67
CA GLU A 114 8.23 2.06 -14.64
C GLU A 114 8.05 0.86 -13.69
N GLN A 115 7.38 1.08 -12.55
CA GLN A 115 7.14 0.06 -11.53
C GLN A 115 5.82 -0.70 -11.72
N LYS A 116 5.24 -0.68 -12.93
CA LYS A 116 3.99 -1.41 -13.22
C LYS A 116 4.07 -2.89 -12.87
N ALA A 117 5.23 -3.51 -13.10
CA ALA A 117 5.47 -4.94 -12.84
C ALA A 117 5.66 -5.29 -11.36
N VAL A 118 5.89 -4.32 -10.48
CA VAL A 118 5.97 -4.56 -9.03
C VAL A 118 4.59 -5.01 -8.54
N LEU A 119 4.52 -6.12 -7.80
CA LEU A 119 3.27 -6.65 -7.26
C LEU A 119 3.20 -6.44 -5.74
N SER A 120 2.04 -5.98 -5.28
CA SER A 120 1.63 -5.99 -3.88
C SER A 120 1.32 -7.40 -3.36
N GLY A 121 1.03 -8.35 -4.25
CA GLY A 121 0.58 -9.70 -3.91
C GLY A 121 -0.92 -9.79 -3.61
N LEU A 122 -1.60 -8.64 -3.52
CA LEU A 122 -3.03 -8.52 -3.23
C LEU A 122 -3.85 -8.12 -4.47
N GLU A 123 -3.25 -8.21 -5.66
CA GLU A 123 -3.95 -8.00 -6.91
C GLU A 123 -5.02 -9.09 -7.13
N PRO A 124 -6.12 -8.77 -7.83
CA PRO A 124 -7.03 -9.78 -8.34
C PRO A 124 -6.27 -10.88 -9.09
N LEU A 125 -6.65 -12.13 -8.86
CA LEU A 125 -6.08 -13.26 -9.58
C LEU A 125 -6.45 -13.16 -11.06
N ASN A 126 -5.48 -13.41 -11.95
CA ASN A 126 -5.79 -13.58 -13.37
C ASN A 126 -6.17 -15.06 -13.64
N PRO A 127 -7.45 -15.36 -13.94
CA PRO A 127 -7.90 -16.74 -14.19
C PRO A 127 -7.56 -17.23 -15.60
N GLU A 128 -7.02 -16.38 -16.48
CA GLU A 128 -6.68 -16.74 -17.85
C GLU A 128 -5.70 -17.92 -17.90
N ARG A 129 -5.86 -18.74 -18.93
CA ARG A 129 -5.01 -19.90 -19.18
C ARG A 129 -4.19 -19.66 -20.44
N SER A 130 -2.93 -20.08 -20.40
CA SER A 130 -2.01 -20.06 -21.53
C SER A 130 -1.48 -21.48 -21.77
N VAL A 131 -1.11 -21.77 -23.02
CA VAL A 131 -0.47 -23.06 -23.35
C VAL A 131 1.04 -22.88 -23.21
N GLN A 132 1.64 -23.60 -22.26
CA GLN A 132 3.09 -23.68 -22.10
C GLN A 132 3.52 -25.14 -22.25
N ASN A 133 4.45 -25.42 -23.16
CA ASN A 133 4.97 -26.77 -23.43
C ASN A 133 3.86 -27.82 -23.68
N GLY A 134 2.84 -27.45 -24.46
CA GLY A 134 1.71 -28.34 -24.81
C GLY A 134 0.73 -28.61 -23.66
N LYS A 135 0.88 -27.95 -22.50
CA LYS A 135 -0.03 -28.04 -21.36
C LYS A 135 -0.72 -26.71 -21.11
N THR A 136 -2.02 -26.78 -20.85
CA THR A 136 -2.81 -25.61 -20.43
C THR A 136 -2.51 -25.28 -18.97
N VAL A 137 -1.86 -24.15 -18.73
CA VAL A 137 -1.50 -23.65 -17.40
C VAL A 137 -2.17 -22.31 -17.14
N TYR A 138 -2.45 -21.98 -15.87
CA TYR A 138 -2.91 -20.63 -15.53
C TYR A 138 -1.80 -19.62 -15.77
N ALA A 139 -2.15 -18.45 -16.31
CA ALA A 139 -1.21 -17.36 -16.54
C ALA A 139 -0.66 -16.78 -15.23
N ASP A 140 -1.48 -16.79 -14.17
CA ASP A 140 -1.06 -16.42 -12.82
C ASP A 140 -0.61 -17.65 -12.02
N GLY A 141 0.67 -17.68 -11.64
CA GLY A 141 1.25 -18.77 -10.85
C GLY A 141 0.58 -18.98 -9.48
N ARG A 142 -0.07 -17.95 -8.93
CA ARG A 142 -0.81 -18.04 -7.65
C ARG A 142 -2.05 -18.92 -7.79
N VAL A 143 -2.69 -18.92 -8.96
CA VAL A 143 -3.88 -19.74 -9.22
C VAL A 143 -3.51 -21.22 -9.25
N ALA A 144 -2.38 -21.58 -9.85
CA ALA A 144 -1.87 -22.95 -9.85
C ALA A 144 -1.59 -23.47 -8.43
N ALA A 145 -0.99 -22.63 -7.56
CA ALA A 145 -0.71 -22.98 -6.17
C ALA A 145 -2.00 -23.20 -5.34
N ILE A 146 -3.05 -22.42 -5.59
CA ILE A 146 -4.36 -22.58 -4.93
C ILE A 146 -5.08 -23.83 -5.46
N ALA A 147 -5.13 -24.02 -6.78
CA ALA A 147 -5.78 -25.18 -7.39
C ALA A 147 -5.20 -26.51 -6.87
N GLY A 148 -3.88 -26.58 -6.68
CA GLY A 148 -3.20 -27.74 -6.09
C GLY A 148 -3.54 -27.98 -4.61
N LYS A 149 -3.85 -26.94 -3.83
CA LYS A 149 -4.18 -27.04 -2.40
C LYS A 149 -5.67 -27.27 -2.12
N VAL A 150 -6.56 -26.75 -2.98
CA VAL A 150 -8.02 -26.79 -2.77
C VAL A 150 -8.67 -27.97 -3.53
N GLY A 151 -7.90 -28.77 -4.28
CA GLY A 151 -8.43 -29.91 -5.02
C GLY A 151 -9.43 -29.52 -6.12
N ILE A 152 -9.47 -28.25 -6.52
CA ILE A 152 -10.36 -27.75 -7.56
C ILE A 152 -9.74 -28.09 -8.92
N GLY A 153 -10.10 -29.27 -9.41
CA GLY A 153 -10.20 -29.57 -10.84
C GLY A 153 -8.88 -29.77 -11.58
N LYS A 154 -8.38 -31.01 -11.58
CA LYS A 154 -7.98 -31.61 -12.86
C LYS A 154 -9.25 -31.61 -13.73
N ALA A 155 -9.40 -30.61 -14.59
CA ALA A 155 -10.40 -30.69 -15.65
C ALA A 155 -9.85 -31.71 -16.65
N ASP A 156 -10.43 -32.91 -16.66
CA ASP A 156 -10.24 -33.88 -17.73
C ASP A 156 -10.56 -33.19 -19.06
N VAL A 157 -9.52 -33.02 -19.87
CA VAL A 157 -9.67 -32.66 -21.28
C VAL A 157 -10.07 -33.96 -21.98
N ARG A 158 -11.33 -34.03 -22.43
CA ARG A 158 -11.78 -35.02 -23.41
C ARG A 158 -11.19 -34.73 -24.78
#